data_AF-A0A168P9A4-F1
#
_entry.id   AF-A0A168P9A4-F1
#
_cell.length_a   1.000
_cell.length_b   1.000
_cell.length_c   1.000
_cell.angle_alpha   90.00
_cell.angle_beta   90.00
_cell.angle_gamma   90.00
#
_symmetry.space_group_name_H-M   'P 1'
#
loop_
_entity.id
_entity.type
_entity.pdbx_description
1 polymer ?
#
loop_
_entity_poly.entity_id
_entity_poly.type
_entity_poly.pdbx_seq_one_letter_code
_entity_poly.pdbx_strand_id
1 'polypeptide(L)'
;MRVIEYNRITLFEEVWNEPMTKVAGKYGVSNQDIKVQLEKLNVPTPSPGYWLQLRLGKVIDKPCLPEYTGADTSVVSYDDGFFNRIRKLNKKMDFSHFRSCDYINNDIEEYCSILVVPDKLENPHLLIQEILAKKKLEKKKFRRSYIKTSDEQFGRALIILDTILKTVEQWEGTIKITESAINVIIEKVEVKFEINENTKRIEHIKTAKELLDAEKGRYSWIPEYDYVYSGELTLFIDTWHAPRQKWNDTPKRKIESIIGEIIGVIFITADNIKKFNEYHDKQERIREEKRIAKYELQKLKEHELNKTSELEEKAQDHKSAKIIREFIEEMIRSNLAANNEEKQSLQAYIAWAKEKADWLDPLTAGEDRIFGYKHADWLNKIFASENDS
;
A
#
# COMPACT_ATOMS: atom_id res chain seq x y z
N MET A 1 15.59 -40.92 20.79
CA MET A 1 16.78 -40.14 20.41
C MET A 1 16.85 -40.14 18.90
N ARG A 2 17.08 -38.99 18.29
CA ARG A 2 17.36 -38.90 16.85
C ARG A 2 18.86 -38.94 16.65
N VAL A 3 19.30 -39.80 15.74
CA VAL A 3 20.70 -39.91 15.34
C VAL A 3 20.84 -39.17 14.01
N ILE A 4 21.70 -38.16 13.99
CA ILE A 4 22.02 -37.40 12.78
C ILE A 4 23.46 -37.72 12.40
N GLU A 5 23.66 -38.07 11.14
CA GLU A 5 24.96 -38.32 10.54
C GLU A 5 25.33 -37.14 9.64
N TYR A 6 26.52 -36.58 9.86
CA TYR A 6 27.09 -35.51 9.07
C TYR A 6 28.26 -36.06 8.27
N ASN A 7 28.15 -36.03 6.94
CA ASN A 7 29.26 -36.37 6.06
C ASN A 7 30.05 -35.10 5.69
N ARG A 8 31.38 -35.17 5.81
CA ARG A 8 32.31 -34.04 5.59
C ARG A 8 32.20 -33.43 4.19
N ILE A 9 32.05 -34.24 3.15
CA ILE A 9 31.98 -33.78 1.76
C ILE A 9 30.62 -33.12 1.52
N THR A 10 29.54 -33.80 1.90
CA THR A 10 28.17 -33.30 1.74
C THR A 10 27.96 -31.99 2.52
N LEU A 11 28.43 -31.94 3.77
CA LEU A 11 28.31 -30.77 4.62
C LEU A 11 29.11 -29.57 4.07
N PHE A 12 30.26 -29.82 3.45
CA PHE A 12 31.01 -28.78 2.73
C PHE A 12 30.21 -28.26 1.53
N GLU A 13 29.70 -29.13 0.67
CA GLU A 13 28.91 -28.70 -0.50
C GLU A 13 27.68 -27.89 -0.09
N GLU A 14 26.97 -28.32 0.94
CA GLU A 14 25.78 -27.65 1.45
C GLU A 14 26.10 -26.25 1.99
N VAL A 15 27.17 -26.10 2.78
CA VAL A 15 27.55 -24.80 3.38
C VAL A 15 28.15 -23.83 2.37
N TRP A 16 28.65 -24.31 1.23
CA TRP A 16 29.16 -23.46 0.14
C TRP A 16 28.14 -23.21 -0.97
N ASN A 17 26.98 -23.88 -0.95
CA ASN A 17 25.86 -23.66 -1.87
C ASN A 17 24.65 -22.98 -1.21
N GLU A 18 24.50 -23.10 0.11
CA GLU A 18 23.40 -22.50 0.86
C GLU A 18 23.89 -21.80 2.14
N PRO A 19 23.20 -20.73 2.59
CA PRO A 19 23.47 -20.13 3.89
C PRO A 19 23.38 -21.14 5.04
N MET A 20 24.24 -21.00 6.04
CA MET A 20 24.35 -21.92 7.19
C MET A 20 23.03 -22.15 7.93
N THR A 21 22.12 -21.18 7.88
CA THR A 21 20.73 -21.27 8.37
C THR A 21 19.88 -22.30 7.63
N LYS A 22 20.00 -22.39 6.31
CA LYS A 22 19.30 -23.41 5.51
C LYS A 22 19.86 -24.80 5.77
N VAL A 23 21.18 -24.90 5.88
CA VAL A 23 21.86 -26.16 6.23
C VAL A 23 21.39 -26.64 7.60
N ALA A 24 21.36 -25.77 8.61
CA ALA A 24 20.86 -26.12 9.95
C ALA A 24 19.38 -26.59 9.94
N GLY A 25 18.54 -25.96 9.12
CA GLY A 25 17.15 -26.37 8.90
C GLY A 25 17.03 -27.81 8.37
N LYS A 26 17.85 -28.20 7.39
CA LYS A 26 17.83 -29.57 6.81
C LYS A 26 18.08 -30.68 7.84
N TYR A 27 18.98 -30.42 8.79
CA TYR A 27 19.28 -31.35 9.88
C TYR A 27 18.35 -31.16 11.09
N GLY A 28 17.51 -30.13 11.09
CA GLY A 28 16.63 -29.79 12.21
C GLY A 28 17.40 -29.46 13.48
N VAL A 29 18.58 -28.84 13.40
CA VAL A 29 19.45 -28.49 14.55
C VAL A 29 19.73 -26.99 14.57
N SER A 30 20.37 -26.47 15.64
CA SER A 30 20.71 -25.04 15.69
C SER A 30 21.90 -24.70 14.79
N ASN A 31 22.00 -23.43 14.38
CA ASN A 31 23.19 -22.93 13.65
C ASN A 31 24.49 -23.17 14.43
N GLN A 32 24.42 -23.11 15.76
CA GLN A 32 25.56 -23.37 16.63
C GLN A 32 25.97 -24.84 16.59
N ASP A 33 25.00 -25.77 16.51
CA ASP A 33 25.28 -27.20 16.37
C ASP A 33 25.96 -27.51 15.03
N ILE A 34 25.47 -26.94 13.92
CA ILE A 34 26.13 -27.06 12.62
C ILE A 34 27.54 -26.50 12.68
N LYS A 35 27.73 -25.34 13.32
CA LYS A 35 29.07 -24.74 13.47
C LYS A 35 30.02 -25.65 14.25
N VAL A 36 29.56 -26.28 15.33
CA VAL A 36 30.34 -27.27 16.09
C VAL A 36 30.70 -28.48 15.22
N GLN A 37 29.80 -28.93 14.34
CA GLN A 37 30.13 -30.03 13.41
C GLN A 37 31.11 -29.63 12.32
N LEU A 38 30.98 -28.42 11.77
CA LEU A 38 31.91 -27.87 10.77
C LEU A 38 33.32 -27.74 11.35
N GLU A 39 33.44 -27.26 12.59
CA GLU A 39 34.72 -27.20 13.31
C GLU A 39 35.30 -28.60 13.56
N LYS A 40 34.46 -29.57 13.97
CA LYS A 40 34.89 -30.96 14.22
C LYS A 40 35.39 -31.67 12.96
N LEU A 41 34.71 -31.48 11.84
CA LEU A 41 35.04 -32.10 10.54
C LEU A 41 36.07 -31.30 9.74
N ASN A 42 36.62 -30.22 10.33
CA ASN A 42 37.56 -29.30 9.69
C ASN A 42 37.09 -28.83 8.31
N VAL A 43 35.80 -28.47 8.23
CA VAL A 43 35.15 -27.99 7.01
C VAL A 43 35.26 -26.46 6.99
N PRO A 44 35.95 -25.87 5.99
CA PRO A 44 36.07 -24.42 5.89
C PRO A 44 34.69 -23.81 5.60
N THR A 45 34.40 -22.67 6.21
CA THR A 45 33.13 -21.95 6.04
C THR A 45 33.31 -20.71 5.18
N PRO A 46 32.27 -20.28 4.43
CA PRO A 46 32.31 -19.04 3.69
C PRO A 46 32.56 -17.85 4.62
N SER A 47 33.38 -16.89 4.18
CA SER A 47 33.71 -15.70 4.96
C SER A 47 32.48 -14.82 5.20
N PRO A 48 32.45 -14.01 6.28
CA PRO A 48 31.40 -13.02 6.48
C PRO A 48 31.34 -12.06 5.27
N GLY A 49 30.30 -12.17 4.45
CA GLY A 49 30.14 -11.39 3.21
C GLY A 49 30.31 -12.18 1.91
N TYR A 50 30.72 -13.45 1.94
CA TYR A 50 30.79 -14.33 0.75
C TYR A 50 29.48 -14.34 -0.05
N TRP A 51 28.35 -14.51 0.64
CA TRP A 51 27.02 -14.52 0.02
C TRP A 51 26.60 -13.16 -0.55
N LEU A 52 27.04 -12.05 0.05
CA LEU A 52 26.82 -10.71 -0.47
C LEU A 52 27.64 -10.47 -1.75
N GLN A 53 28.88 -10.95 -1.78
CA GLN A 53 29.76 -10.83 -2.94
C GLN A 53 29.29 -11.70 -4.12
N LEU A 54 28.81 -12.93 -3.86
CA LEU A 54 28.14 -13.76 -4.88
C LEU A 54 26.90 -13.06 -5.47
N ARG A 55 26.09 -12.41 -4.63
CA ARG A 55 24.88 -11.68 -5.06
C ARG A 55 25.18 -10.45 -5.92
N LEU A 56 26.37 -9.86 -5.76
CA LEU A 56 26.88 -8.77 -6.59
C LEU A 56 27.51 -9.27 -7.91
N GLY A 57 27.36 -10.56 -8.24
CA GLY A 57 27.88 -11.17 -9.46
C GLY A 57 29.40 -11.35 -9.48
N LYS A 58 30.06 -11.24 -8.32
CA LYS A 58 31.51 -11.52 -8.23
C LYS A 58 31.74 -13.03 -8.22
N VAL A 59 32.64 -13.48 -9.08
CA VAL A 59 33.15 -14.86 -9.05
C VAL A 59 34.17 -14.95 -7.92
N ILE A 60 33.90 -15.82 -6.95
CA ILE A 60 34.78 -16.09 -5.81
C ILE A 60 35.13 -17.56 -5.87
N ASP A 61 36.43 -17.87 -5.83
CA ASP A 61 36.89 -19.25 -5.85
C ASP A 61 36.55 -19.94 -4.52
N LYS A 62 35.88 -21.09 -4.62
CA LYS A 62 35.62 -21.97 -3.47
C LYS A 62 36.96 -22.60 -3.03
N PRO A 63 37.36 -22.51 -1.75
CA PRO A 63 38.58 -23.14 -1.27
C PRO A 63 38.44 -24.66 -1.39
N CYS A 64 39.53 -25.34 -1.77
CA CYS A 64 39.56 -26.81 -1.74
C CYS A 64 39.41 -27.32 -0.30
N LEU A 65 38.79 -28.48 -0.11
CA LEU A 65 38.77 -29.13 1.21
C LEU A 65 40.21 -29.33 1.69
N PRO A 66 40.58 -28.85 2.88
CA PRO A 66 41.91 -29.10 3.44
C PRO A 66 42.12 -30.59 3.69
N GLU A 67 43.37 -31.06 3.67
CA GLU A 67 43.70 -32.42 4.11
C GLU A 67 43.26 -32.61 5.57
N TYR A 68 42.54 -33.71 5.83
CA TYR A 68 42.01 -34.05 7.15
C TYR A 68 42.21 -35.53 7.39
N THR A 69 42.84 -35.86 8.52
CA THR A 69 43.21 -37.22 8.91
C THR A 69 42.21 -37.85 9.89
N GLY A 70 41.06 -37.20 10.14
CA GLY A 70 40.01 -37.69 11.02
C GLY A 70 38.93 -38.49 10.29
N ALA A 71 37.88 -38.89 11.00
CA ALA A 71 36.75 -39.60 10.39
C ALA A 71 35.90 -38.65 9.53
N ASP A 72 35.59 -39.05 8.30
CA ASP A 72 34.80 -38.25 7.34
C ASP A 72 33.31 -38.11 7.71
N THR A 73 32.87 -38.81 8.75
CA THR A 73 31.49 -38.80 9.23
C THR A 73 31.43 -38.56 10.72
N SER A 74 30.62 -37.58 11.16
CA SER A 74 30.28 -37.39 12.58
C SER A 74 28.84 -37.81 12.83
N VAL A 75 28.63 -38.67 13.83
CA VAL A 75 27.30 -39.13 14.24
C VAL A 75 26.97 -38.55 15.61
N VAL A 76 25.86 -37.83 15.72
CA VAL A 76 25.43 -37.19 16.97
C VAL A 76 24.01 -37.61 17.31
N SER A 77 23.82 -38.12 18.53
CA SER A 77 22.51 -38.44 19.07
C SER A 77 21.93 -37.26 19.84
N TYR A 78 20.79 -36.75 19.40
CA TYR A 78 20.04 -35.71 20.09
C TYR A 78 18.87 -36.31 20.86
N ASP A 79 18.63 -35.81 22.08
CA ASP A 79 17.48 -36.19 22.89
C ASP A 79 16.18 -35.65 22.23
N ASP A 80 15.20 -36.53 22.04
CA ASP A 80 13.88 -36.14 21.52
C ASP A 80 13.18 -35.14 22.45
N GLY A 81 13.56 -35.10 23.75
CA GLY A 81 13.08 -34.12 24.72
C GLY A 81 13.50 -32.67 24.44
N PHE A 82 14.57 -32.44 23.67
CA PHE A 82 14.99 -31.10 23.23
C PHE A 82 14.05 -30.58 22.12
N PHE A 83 13.89 -31.38 21.06
CA PHE A 83 12.98 -31.04 19.95
C PHE A 83 11.52 -30.97 20.38
N ASN A 84 11.07 -31.88 21.25
CA ASN A 84 9.71 -31.85 21.77
C ASN A 84 9.43 -30.66 22.68
N ARG A 85 10.43 -30.07 23.36
CA ARG A 85 10.25 -28.86 24.17
C ARG A 85 10.05 -27.62 23.30
N ILE A 86 10.90 -27.42 22.29
CA ILE A 86 10.76 -26.33 21.31
C ILE A 86 9.40 -26.45 20.60
N ARG A 87 9.07 -27.66 20.12
CA ARG A 87 7.78 -27.92 19.46
C ARG A 87 6.57 -27.79 20.39
N LYS A 88 6.65 -28.14 21.68
CA LYS A 88 5.55 -27.96 22.67
C LYS A 88 5.35 -26.51 23.09
N LEU A 89 6.43 -25.74 23.26
CA LEU A 89 6.35 -24.30 23.53
C LEU A 89 5.68 -23.56 22.37
N ASN A 90 5.99 -23.99 21.14
CA ASN A 90 5.49 -23.35 19.92
C ASN A 90 4.18 -23.97 19.38
N LYS A 91 3.74 -25.15 19.86
CA LYS A 91 2.45 -25.79 19.51
C LYS A 91 1.20 -24.98 19.91
N LYS A 92 1.37 -23.95 20.75
CA LYS A 92 0.29 -23.01 21.12
C LYS A 92 0.14 -21.83 20.14
N MET A 93 1.01 -21.73 19.14
CA MET A 93 0.86 -20.76 18.06
C MET A 93 -0.20 -21.33 17.12
N ASP A 94 -1.40 -20.76 17.17
CA ASP A 94 -2.48 -21.14 16.30
C ASP A 94 -2.26 -20.51 14.91
N PHE A 95 -1.60 -21.28 14.04
CA PHE A 95 -1.40 -20.91 12.65
C PHE A 95 -2.64 -21.14 11.77
N SER A 96 -3.81 -21.48 12.34
CA SER A 96 -5.02 -21.72 11.52
C SER A 96 -5.45 -20.51 10.68
N HIS A 97 -5.10 -19.29 11.10
CA HIS A 97 -5.30 -18.03 10.38
C HIS A 97 -4.37 -17.85 9.16
N PHE A 98 -3.37 -18.74 8.98
CA PHE A 98 -2.32 -18.62 7.96
C PHE A 98 -2.67 -19.26 6.62
N ARG A 99 -3.74 -20.08 6.58
CA ARG A 99 -4.04 -20.96 5.43
C ARG A 99 -4.41 -20.26 4.12
N SER A 100 -4.46 -18.94 4.08
CA SER A 100 -4.73 -18.15 2.87
C SER A 100 -3.59 -17.19 2.48
N CYS A 101 -2.42 -17.28 3.14
CA CYS A 101 -1.29 -16.43 2.82
C CYS A 101 -0.43 -17.07 1.72
N ASP A 102 -0.32 -16.42 0.56
CA ASP A 102 0.46 -16.95 -0.57
C ASP A 102 1.98 -16.91 -0.30
N TYR A 103 2.39 -16.12 0.69
CA TYR A 103 3.78 -15.90 1.06
C TYR A 103 4.28 -16.89 2.12
N ILE A 104 3.41 -17.38 3.00
CA ILE A 104 3.80 -18.30 4.07
C ILE A 104 3.74 -19.71 3.53
N ASN A 105 4.85 -20.11 2.91
CA ASN A 105 5.11 -21.51 2.60
C ASN A 105 5.50 -22.29 3.87
N ASN A 106 5.45 -23.62 3.79
CA ASN A 106 5.83 -24.51 4.90
C ASN A 106 7.20 -24.15 5.51
N ASP A 107 8.14 -23.64 4.70
CA ASP A 107 9.48 -23.24 5.14
C ASP A 107 9.48 -22.03 6.09
N ILE A 108 8.62 -21.02 5.84
CA ILE A 108 8.49 -19.83 6.71
C ILE A 108 7.76 -20.23 8.00
N GLU A 109 6.71 -21.03 7.88
CA GLU A 109 5.96 -21.52 9.04
C GLU A 109 6.86 -22.37 9.94
N GLU A 110 7.64 -23.28 9.36
CA GLU A 110 8.61 -24.10 10.09
C GLU A 110 9.67 -23.23 10.75
N TYR A 111 10.25 -22.27 10.02
CA TYR A 111 11.24 -21.33 10.58
C TYR A 111 10.66 -20.52 11.75
N CYS A 112 9.48 -19.93 11.59
CA CYS A 112 8.80 -19.18 12.65
C CYS A 112 8.48 -20.07 13.85
N SER A 113 8.19 -21.35 13.62
CA SER A 113 7.90 -22.33 14.68
C SER A 113 9.13 -22.77 15.48
N ILE A 114 10.35 -22.49 15.02
CA ILE A 114 11.60 -22.81 15.73
C ILE A 114 12.38 -21.56 16.16
N LEU A 115 11.91 -20.38 15.76
CA LEU A 115 12.59 -19.12 16.03
C LEU A 115 12.69 -18.83 17.53
N VAL A 116 13.90 -18.55 17.99
CA VAL A 116 14.20 -18.20 19.37
C VAL A 116 14.87 -16.83 19.39
N VAL A 117 14.39 -15.95 20.28
CA VAL A 117 15.04 -14.66 20.53
C VAL A 117 16.26 -14.89 21.42
N PRO A 118 17.46 -14.43 21.03
CA PRO A 118 18.66 -14.53 21.87
C PRO A 118 18.53 -13.75 23.18
N ASP A 119 19.25 -14.16 24.24
CA ASP A 119 19.25 -13.43 25.52
C ASP A 119 20.05 -12.12 25.47
N LYS A 120 20.93 -11.96 24.47
CA LYS A 120 21.83 -10.81 24.31
C LYS A 120 21.95 -10.41 22.83
N LEU A 121 22.25 -9.13 22.60
CA LEU A 121 22.55 -8.61 21.27
C LEU A 121 23.93 -9.10 20.80
N GLU A 122 23.93 -10.13 19.95
CA GLU A 122 25.12 -10.61 19.26
C GLU A 122 25.05 -10.26 17.78
N ASN A 123 26.11 -9.63 17.26
CA ASN A 123 26.18 -9.13 15.88
C ASN A 123 24.90 -8.36 15.46
N PRO A 124 24.61 -7.21 16.09
CA PRO A 124 23.37 -6.48 15.88
C PRO A 124 23.23 -6.03 14.43
N HIS A 125 22.00 -6.02 13.93
CA HIS A 125 21.62 -5.52 12.62
C HIS A 125 22.10 -4.07 12.42
N LEU A 126 22.44 -3.67 11.19
CA LEU A 126 23.00 -2.34 10.88
C LEU A 126 22.13 -1.21 11.44
N LEU A 127 20.81 -1.28 11.24
CA LEU A 127 19.86 -0.32 11.82
C LEU A 127 19.90 -0.27 13.37
N ILE A 128 20.12 -1.41 14.06
CA ILE A 128 20.28 -1.43 15.51
C ILE A 128 21.61 -0.76 15.91
N GLN A 129 22.67 -0.98 15.14
CA GLN A 129 23.95 -0.29 15.36
C GLN A 129 23.81 1.22 15.22
N GLU A 130 23.09 1.70 14.20
CA GLU A 130 22.79 3.12 14.02
C GLU A 130 21.98 3.70 15.18
N ILE A 131 20.97 2.98 15.67
CA ILE A 131 20.18 3.37 16.84
C ILE A 131 21.07 3.52 18.08
N LEU A 132 21.94 2.53 18.32
CA LEU A 132 22.87 2.54 19.45
C LEU A 132 23.91 3.68 19.33
N ALA A 133 24.40 3.97 18.12
CA ALA A 133 25.31 5.07 17.86
C ALA A 133 24.64 6.43 18.12
N LYS A 134 23.42 6.64 17.61
CA LYS A 134 22.64 7.86 17.88
C LYS A 134 22.38 8.06 19.37
N LYS A 135 22.01 7.01 20.10
CA LYS A 135 21.83 7.07 21.57
C LYS A 135 23.09 7.53 22.31
N LYS A 136 24.28 7.10 21.87
CA LYS A 136 25.56 7.52 22.48
C LYS A 136 25.87 9.00 22.25
N LEU A 137 25.50 9.53 21.07
CA LEU A 137 25.73 10.92 20.69
C LEU A 137 24.76 11.89 21.37
N GLU A 138 23.47 11.53 21.44
CA GLU A 138 22.39 12.45 21.84
C GLU A 138 22.01 12.37 23.33
N LYS A 139 22.95 12.06 24.24
CA LYS A 139 22.78 11.71 25.68
C LYS A 139 21.62 12.36 26.47
N LYS A 140 21.13 13.56 26.11
CA LYS A 140 20.00 14.27 26.74
C LYS A 140 18.75 14.49 25.87
N LYS A 141 18.80 14.26 24.54
CA LYS A 141 17.71 14.58 23.58
C LYS A 141 17.31 13.41 22.67
N PHE A 142 17.88 12.21 22.86
CA PHE A 142 17.54 11.05 22.04
C PHE A 142 16.04 10.72 22.12
N ARG A 143 15.28 11.12 21.09
CA ARG A 143 13.84 10.86 21.00
C ARG A 143 13.61 9.46 20.46
N ARG A 144 13.09 8.57 21.31
CA ARG A 144 12.77 7.17 20.97
C ARG A 144 11.38 7.05 20.34
N SER A 145 11.11 7.84 19.32
CA SER A 145 9.75 8.01 18.79
C SER A 145 9.09 6.70 18.31
N TYR A 146 9.87 5.70 17.88
CA TYR A 146 9.41 4.37 17.46
C TYR A 146 9.72 3.22 18.46
N ILE A 147 10.41 3.50 19.58
CA ILE A 147 10.66 2.56 20.70
C ILE A 147 10.31 3.26 22.01
N LYS A 148 9.03 3.33 22.39
CA LYS A 148 8.59 4.10 23.56
C LYS A 148 8.74 3.27 24.84
N THR A 149 9.97 3.07 25.30
CA THR A 149 10.28 2.27 26.48
C THR A 149 11.13 3.03 27.50
N SER A 150 11.05 2.59 28.76
CA SER A 150 12.01 2.91 29.81
C SER A 150 13.44 2.52 29.40
N ASP A 151 14.43 3.09 30.11
CA ASP A 151 15.84 2.74 29.92
C ASP A 151 16.13 1.27 30.26
N GLU A 152 15.39 0.70 31.21
CA GLU A 152 15.52 -0.69 31.66
C GLU A 152 15.06 -1.66 30.57
N GLN A 153 13.90 -1.40 29.94
CA GLN A 153 13.35 -2.28 28.90
C GLN A 153 13.92 -2.00 27.50
N PHE A 154 14.67 -0.92 27.32
CA PHE A 154 15.23 -0.54 26.01
C PHE A 154 16.13 -1.63 25.42
N GLY A 155 16.99 -2.25 26.24
CA GLY A 155 17.87 -3.34 25.76
C GLY A 155 17.07 -4.54 25.23
N ARG A 156 16.00 -4.91 25.95
CA ARG A 156 15.10 -5.99 25.60
C ARG A 156 14.32 -5.70 24.30
N ALA A 157 13.79 -4.48 24.17
CA ALA A 157 13.13 -4.04 22.95
C ALA A 157 14.06 -4.11 21.72
N LEU A 158 15.34 -3.76 21.89
CA LEU A 158 16.32 -3.87 20.80
C LEU A 158 16.62 -5.32 20.40
N ILE A 159 16.66 -6.27 21.35
CA ILE A 159 16.87 -7.70 21.06
C ILE A 159 15.68 -8.25 20.24
N ILE A 160 14.45 -7.94 20.68
CA ILE A 160 13.23 -8.32 19.95
C ILE A 160 13.27 -7.73 18.54
N LEU A 161 13.56 -6.43 18.44
CA LEU A 161 13.62 -5.75 17.15
C LEU A 161 14.70 -6.36 16.25
N ASP A 162 15.92 -6.57 16.76
CA ASP A 162 17.02 -7.20 16.02
C ASP A 162 16.62 -8.55 15.42
N THR A 163 15.88 -9.36 16.18
CA THR A 163 15.37 -10.66 15.73
C THR A 163 14.35 -10.50 14.59
N ILE A 164 13.43 -9.54 14.70
CA ILE A 164 12.45 -9.23 13.64
C ILE A 164 13.18 -8.77 12.38
N LEU A 165 14.08 -7.79 12.51
CA LEU A 165 14.80 -7.20 11.38
C LEU A 165 15.60 -8.26 10.61
N LYS A 166 16.42 -9.05 11.32
CA LYS A 166 17.21 -10.13 10.70
C LYS A 166 16.32 -11.17 10.03
N THR A 167 15.19 -11.51 10.64
CA THR A 167 14.26 -12.48 10.04
C THR A 167 13.60 -11.92 8.79
N VAL A 168 13.16 -10.67 8.82
CA VAL A 168 12.56 -10.00 7.65
C VAL A 168 13.55 -9.94 6.49
N GLU A 169 14.80 -9.53 6.72
CA GLU A 169 15.84 -9.50 5.69
C GLU A 169 16.19 -10.90 5.14
N GLN A 170 16.18 -11.92 6.01
CA GLN A 170 16.41 -13.30 5.60
C GLN A 170 15.37 -13.77 4.57
N TRP A 171 14.14 -13.28 4.67
CA TRP A 171 13.02 -13.61 3.78
C TRP A 171 12.76 -12.50 2.75
N GLU A 172 13.82 -11.84 2.27
CA GLU A 172 13.81 -10.84 1.19
C GLU A 172 12.98 -9.57 1.47
N GLY A 173 12.56 -9.36 2.71
CA GLY A 173 12.00 -8.11 3.16
C GLY A 173 13.08 -7.03 3.27
N THR A 174 12.67 -5.77 3.08
CA THR A 174 13.51 -4.61 3.37
C THR A 174 12.93 -3.84 4.55
N ILE A 175 13.78 -3.11 5.28
CA ILE A 175 13.32 -2.33 6.43
C ILE A 175 13.63 -0.86 6.22
N LYS A 176 12.65 -0.02 6.57
CA LYS A 176 12.76 1.42 6.59
C LYS A 176 12.34 1.96 7.95
N ILE A 177 13.29 2.58 8.66
CA ILE A 177 13.01 3.27 9.92
C ILE A 177 12.75 4.75 9.60
N THR A 178 11.57 5.23 9.96
CA THR A 178 11.23 6.65 9.91
C THR A 178 11.35 7.26 11.30
N GLU A 179 11.19 8.59 11.42
CA GLU A 179 11.18 9.23 12.73
C GLU A 179 10.06 8.71 13.63
N SER A 180 8.95 8.23 13.07
CA SER A 180 7.76 7.84 13.85
C SER A 180 7.55 6.34 13.96
N ALA A 181 8.16 5.52 13.10
CA ALA A 181 7.83 4.09 13.02
C ALA A 181 8.92 3.22 12.39
N ILE A 182 8.79 1.91 12.56
CA ILE A 182 9.55 0.90 11.81
C ILE A 182 8.61 0.31 10.77
N ASN A 183 9.00 0.40 9.50
CA ASN A 183 8.25 -0.15 8.37
C ASN A 183 9.01 -1.32 7.77
N VAL A 184 8.33 -2.46 7.68
CA VAL A 184 8.80 -3.65 6.97
C VAL A 184 8.19 -3.62 5.59
N ILE A 185 9.02 -3.71 4.57
CA ILE A 185 8.60 -3.74 3.17
C ILE A 185 8.77 -5.16 2.66
N ILE A 186 7.66 -5.84 2.38
CA ILE A 186 7.62 -7.19 1.79
C ILE A 186 6.89 -7.07 0.46
N GLU A 187 7.48 -7.55 -0.65
CA GLU A 187 6.91 -7.43 -2.00
C GLU A 187 6.42 -6.01 -2.37
N LYS A 188 7.16 -4.98 -1.97
CA LYS A 188 6.82 -3.54 -2.17
C LYS A 188 5.62 -3.04 -1.35
N VAL A 189 5.13 -3.82 -0.39
CA VAL A 189 4.07 -3.43 0.55
C VAL A 189 4.68 -3.06 1.89
N GLU A 190 4.32 -1.89 2.42
CA GLU A 190 4.75 -1.40 3.73
C GLU A 190 3.83 -1.90 4.86
N VAL A 191 4.41 -2.61 5.83
CA VAL A 191 3.79 -3.00 7.10
C VAL A 191 4.45 -2.23 8.24
N LYS A 192 3.68 -1.34 8.85
CA LYS A 192 4.13 -0.52 9.97
C LYS A 192 3.96 -1.27 11.30
N PHE A 193 5.00 -1.28 12.14
CA PHE A 193 4.89 -1.77 13.51
C PHE A 193 5.68 -0.92 14.53
N GLU A 194 5.29 -1.02 15.80
CA GLU A 194 5.83 -0.27 16.93
C GLU A 194 6.06 -1.19 18.14
N ILE A 195 7.09 -0.89 18.94
CA ILE A 195 7.32 -1.53 20.24
C ILE A 195 7.27 -0.47 21.33
N ASN A 196 6.31 -0.60 22.23
CA ASN A 196 6.04 0.36 23.30
C ASN A 196 6.01 -0.34 24.65
N GLU A 197 6.39 0.34 25.72
CA GLU A 197 6.18 -0.15 27.08
C GLU A 197 4.87 0.41 27.63
N ASN A 198 4.04 -0.46 28.19
CA ASN A 198 2.78 -0.03 28.79
C ASN A 198 3.06 0.90 29.97
N THR A 199 2.21 1.89 30.16
CA THR A 199 2.24 2.80 31.31
C THR A 199 1.16 2.42 32.32
N LYS A 200 1.54 2.34 33.59
CA LYS A 200 0.62 2.21 34.72
C LYS A 200 0.30 3.60 35.26
N ARG A 201 -0.98 3.82 35.55
CA ARG A 201 -1.49 5.04 36.18
C ARG A 201 -1.28 4.94 37.69
N ILE A 202 -0.61 5.93 38.28
CA ILE A 202 -0.43 6.08 39.73
C ILE A 202 -0.98 7.44 40.17
N GLU A 203 -1.44 7.54 41.41
CA GLU A 203 -1.91 8.81 41.97
C GLU A 203 -0.78 9.85 41.96
N HIS A 204 -1.08 11.05 41.46
CA HIS A 204 -0.08 12.10 41.30
C HIS A 204 0.34 12.66 42.66
N ILE A 205 1.62 12.59 42.95
CA ILE A 205 2.18 13.19 44.17
C ILE A 205 2.57 14.63 43.83
N LYS A 206 1.79 15.58 44.38
CA LYS A 206 2.02 17.03 44.17
C LYS A 206 3.49 17.38 44.43
N THR A 207 4.14 17.93 43.41
CA THR A 207 5.53 18.36 43.54
C THR A 207 5.64 19.63 44.38
N ALA A 208 6.80 19.84 45.02
CA ALA A 208 7.06 21.05 45.80
C ALA A 208 6.85 22.35 44.99
N LYS A 209 7.07 22.29 43.68
CA LYS A 209 6.84 23.41 42.77
C LYS A 209 5.34 23.67 42.55
N GLU A 210 4.53 22.64 42.35
CA GLU A 210 3.07 22.77 42.19
C GLU A 210 2.39 23.27 43.46
N LEU A 211 2.88 22.84 44.64
CA LEU A 211 2.44 23.39 45.93
C LEU A 211 2.79 24.88 46.05
N LEU A 212 4.02 25.28 45.69
CA LEU A 212 4.45 26.68 45.70
C LEU A 212 3.70 27.56 44.69
N ASP A 213 3.37 27.03 43.51
CA ASP A 213 2.61 27.76 42.49
C ASP A 213 1.13 27.91 42.92
N ALA A 214 0.55 26.90 43.60
CA ALA A 214 -0.76 26.99 44.22
C ALA A 214 -0.79 28.02 45.38
N GLU A 215 0.23 28.03 46.25
CA GLU A 215 0.38 29.03 47.32
C GLU A 215 0.53 30.46 46.78
N LYS A 216 1.16 30.63 45.62
CA LYS A 216 1.32 31.93 44.93
C LYS A 216 0.08 32.34 44.12
N GLY A 217 -1.02 31.60 44.21
CA GLY A 217 -2.27 31.90 43.50
C GLY A 217 -2.16 31.81 41.97
N ARG A 218 -1.14 31.11 41.44
CA ARG A 218 -1.00 30.89 40.01
C ARG A 218 -1.90 29.73 39.60
N TYR A 219 -2.81 29.96 38.66
CA TYR A 219 -3.63 28.87 38.14
C TYR A 219 -2.74 27.88 37.38
N SER A 220 -2.55 26.69 37.96
CA SER A 220 -1.88 25.56 37.32
C SER A 220 -2.78 24.34 37.47
N TRP A 221 -3.17 23.73 36.35
CA TRP A 221 -3.87 22.46 36.36
C TRP A 221 -2.91 21.38 36.83
N ILE A 222 -3.16 20.83 38.03
CA ILE A 222 -2.38 19.72 38.60
C ILE A 222 -3.07 18.42 38.17
N PRO A 223 -2.38 17.52 37.44
CA PRO A 223 -2.95 16.26 37.04
C PRO A 223 -3.27 15.41 38.27
N GLU A 224 -4.36 14.63 38.21
CA GLU A 224 -4.74 13.71 39.29
C GLU A 224 -3.86 12.45 39.30
N TYR A 225 -3.19 12.15 38.18
CA TYR A 225 -2.41 10.93 37.99
C TYR A 225 -1.11 11.15 37.22
N ASP A 226 -0.08 10.41 37.61
CA ASP A 226 1.15 10.22 36.86
C ASP A 226 1.13 8.88 36.11
N TYR A 227 1.86 8.82 35.00
CA TYR A 227 2.01 7.63 34.18
C TYR A 227 3.46 7.14 34.25
N VAL A 228 3.65 5.96 34.83
CA VAL A 228 4.98 5.35 34.97
C VAL A 228 5.04 4.09 34.13
N TYR A 229 6.18 3.86 33.49
CA TYR A 229 6.42 2.64 32.73
C TYR A 229 6.28 1.39 33.60
N SER A 230 5.62 0.37 33.06
CA SER A 230 5.14 -0.79 33.81
C SER A 230 6.08 -1.99 33.84
N GLY A 231 7.15 -1.98 33.04
CA GLY A 231 8.01 -3.12 32.74
C GLY A 231 7.48 -4.06 31.66
N GLU A 232 6.26 -3.83 31.17
CA GLU A 232 5.58 -4.72 30.22
C GLU A 232 5.63 -4.14 28.80
N LEU A 233 6.27 -4.86 27.89
CA LEU A 233 6.36 -4.48 26.48
C LEU A 233 5.07 -4.84 25.73
N THR A 234 4.80 -4.06 24.71
CA THR A 234 3.69 -4.19 23.78
C THR A 234 4.22 -4.02 22.37
N LEU A 235 3.99 -5.01 21.51
CA LEU A 235 4.21 -4.89 20.08
C LEU A 235 2.88 -4.63 19.38
N PHE A 236 2.87 -3.65 18.48
CA PHE A 236 1.68 -3.21 17.76
C PHE A 236 1.96 -3.15 16.25
N ILE A 237 1.09 -3.74 15.43
CA ILE A 237 1.07 -3.57 13.98
C ILE A 237 -0.06 -2.59 13.66
N ASP A 238 0.32 -1.46 13.05
CA ASP A 238 -0.56 -0.31 12.82
C ASP A 238 -1.29 -0.42 11.48
N THR A 239 -2.12 -1.45 11.34
CA THR A 239 -2.98 -1.62 10.16
C THR A 239 -4.17 -2.53 10.43
N TRP A 240 -5.31 -2.19 9.84
CA TRP A 240 -6.53 -3.00 9.92
C TRP A 240 -6.45 -4.29 9.10
N HIS A 241 -5.52 -4.37 8.15
CA HIS A 241 -5.25 -5.58 7.36
C HIS A 241 -4.60 -6.70 8.17
N ALA A 242 -4.08 -6.39 9.35
CA ALA A 242 -3.47 -7.39 10.22
C ALA A 242 -4.56 -8.20 10.94
N PRO A 243 -4.52 -9.55 10.87
CA PRO A 243 -5.47 -10.41 11.60
C PRO A 243 -5.38 -10.21 13.11
N ARG A 244 -4.20 -9.82 13.59
CA ARG A 244 -3.98 -9.40 14.98
C ARG A 244 -3.04 -8.21 14.99
N GLN A 245 -3.44 -7.17 15.72
CA GLN A 245 -2.68 -5.92 15.78
C GLN A 245 -1.81 -5.78 17.02
N LYS A 246 -2.11 -6.46 18.13
CA LYS A 246 -1.47 -6.18 19.42
C LYS A 246 -1.05 -7.44 20.19
N TRP A 247 0.15 -7.38 20.75
CA TRP A 247 0.70 -8.36 21.69
C TRP A 247 1.28 -7.64 22.89
N ASN A 248 0.92 -8.08 24.10
CA ASN A 248 1.43 -7.52 25.34
C ASN A 248 2.19 -8.61 26.10
N ASP A 249 3.20 -8.20 26.84
CA ASP A 249 3.79 -9.02 27.88
C ASP A 249 2.75 -9.38 28.94
N THR A 250 2.86 -10.60 29.44
CA THR A 250 2.12 -11.06 30.61
C THR A 250 3.08 -11.82 31.53
N PRO A 251 2.71 -12.07 32.79
CA PRO A 251 3.52 -12.92 33.68
C PRO A 251 3.76 -14.33 33.12
N LYS A 252 2.86 -14.85 32.28
CA LYS A 252 2.90 -16.21 31.73
C LYS A 252 3.53 -16.30 30.34
N ARG A 253 3.53 -15.20 29.57
CA ARG A 253 3.92 -15.17 28.15
C ARG A 253 4.59 -13.84 27.86
N LYS A 254 5.84 -13.89 27.41
CA LYS A 254 6.64 -12.73 27.01
C LYS A 254 6.68 -12.61 25.49
N ILE A 255 6.88 -11.41 24.96
CA ILE A 255 6.92 -11.16 23.50
C ILE A 255 7.97 -12.06 22.79
N GLU A 256 9.11 -12.30 23.42
CA GLU A 256 10.19 -13.14 22.90
C GLU A 256 9.73 -14.57 22.65
N SER A 257 8.90 -15.11 23.54
CA SER A 257 8.39 -16.48 23.45
C SER A 257 7.40 -16.70 22.32
N ILE A 258 7.00 -15.63 21.60
CA ILE A 258 5.94 -15.64 20.59
C ILE A 258 6.37 -14.95 19.31
N ILE A 259 7.66 -14.69 19.17
CA ILE A 259 8.20 -13.86 18.10
C ILE A 259 7.86 -14.42 16.71
N GLY A 260 7.82 -15.75 16.56
CA GLY A 260 7.41 -16.39 15.30
C GLY A 260 5.95 -16.12 14.92
N GLU A 261 5.05 -15.90 15.88
CA GLU A 261 3.62 -15.62 15.65
C GLU A 261 3.51 -14.22 15.10
N ILE A 262 4.26 -13.29 15.70
CA ILE A 262 4.32 -11.90 15.29
C ILE A 262 4.88 -11.78 13.88
N ILE A 263 6.02 -12.42 13.61
CA ILE A 263 6.63 -12.41 12.27
C ILE A 263 5.69 -13.04 11.25
N GLY A 264 5.09 -14.17 11.59
CA GLY A 264 4.05 -14.79 10.78
C GLY A 264 2.92 -13.81 10.44
N VAL A 265 2.39 -13.09 11.43
CA VAL A 265 1.35 -12.09 11.20
C VAL A 265 1.85 -10.90 10.37
N ILE A 266 3.10 -10.47 10.48
CA ILE A 266 3.68 -9.44 9.60
C ILE A 266 3.60 -9.88 8.13
N PHE A 267 3.99 -11.11 7.81
CA PHE A 267 3.91 -11.65 6.45
C PHE A 267 2.46 -11.79 5.95
N ILE A 268 1.55 -12.30 6.77
CA ILE A 268 0.10 -12.34 6.42
C ILE A 268 -0.41 -10.93 6.13
N THR A 269 -0.03 -9.97 6.97
CA THR A 269 -0.48 -8.59 6.84
C THR A 269 -0.02 -7.99 5.51
N ALA A 270 1.22 -8.24 5.10
CA ALA A 270 1.74 -7.80 3.80
C ALA A 270 0.92 -8.39 2.63
N ASP A 271 0.62 -9.69 2.68
CA ASP A 271 -0.19 -10.36 1.66
C ASP A 271 -1.63 -9.82 1.60
N ASN A 272 -2.26 -9.60 2.76
CA ASN A 272 -3.59 -9.00 2.85
C ASN A 272 -3.64 -7.60 2.23
N ILE A 273 -2.62 -6.77 2.52
CA ILE A 273 -2.53 -5.43 1.94
C ILE A 273 -2.32 -5.52 0.42
N LYS A 274 -1.45 -6.42 -0.05
CA LYS A 274 -1.24 -6.65 -1.49
C LYS A 274 -2.55 -7.03 -2.20
N LYS A 275 -3.25 -8.04 -1.69
CA LYS A 275 -4.56 -8.48 -2.23
C LYS A 275 -5.60 -7.37 -2.24
N PHE A 276 -5.62 -6.57 -1.17
CA PHE A 276 -6.50 -5.42 -1.08
C PHE A 276 -6.17 -4.36 -2.14
N ASN A 277 -4.90 -3.98 -2.28
CA ASN A 277 -4.46 -2.99 -3.27
C ASN A 277 -4.77 -3.44 -4.70
N GLU A 278 -4.46 -4.70 -5.05
CA GLU A 278 -4.76 -5.25 -6.38
C GLU A 278 -6.26 -5.27 -6.70
N TYR A 279 -7.10 -5.59 -5.72
CA TYR A 279 -8.55 -5.54 -5.88
C TYR A 279 -9.01 -4.10 -6.12
N HIS A 280 -8.54 -3.15 -5.32
CA HIS A 280 -8.91 -1.75 -5.44
C HIS A 280 -8.48 -1.12 -6.77
N ASP A 281 -7.26 -1.40 -7.24
CA ASP A 281 -6.74 -0.95 -8.53
C ASP A 281 -7.61 -1.46 -9.69
N LYS A 282 -8.01 -2.73 -9.66
CA LYS A 282 -8.91 -3.32 -10.67
C LYS A 282 -10.28 -2.63 -10.66
N GLN A 283 -10.84 -2.39 -9.48
CA GLN A 283 -12.15 -1.73 -9.36
C GLN A 283 -12.09 -0.28 -9.84
N GLU A 284 -11.01 0.44 -9.58
CA GLU A 284 -10.83 1.81 -10.05
C GLU A 284 -10.73 1.89 -11.58
N ARG A 285 -9.96 0.99 -12.22
CA ARG A 285 -9.91 0.88 -13.69
C ARG A 285 -11.28 0.66 -14.30
N ILE A 286 -12.06 -0.29 -13.77
CA ILE A 286 -13.42 -0.57 -14.24
C ILE A 286 -14.35 0.64 -14.06
N ARG A 287 -14.22 1.39 -12.96
CA ARG A 287 -15.01 2.61 -12.72
C ARG A 287 -14.65 3.70 -13.71
N GLU A 288 -13.37 3.88 -13.98
CA GLU A 288 -12.87 4.92 -14.89
C GLU A 288 -13.26 4.63 -16.34
N GLU A 289 -13.13 3.38 -16.80
CA GLU A 289 -13.60 2.95 -18.12
C GLU A 289 -15.11 3.22 -18.30
N LYS A 290 -15.92 2.88 -17.29
CA LYS A 290 -17.37 3.17 -17.31
C LYS A 290 -17.65 4.68 -17.31
N ARG A 291 -16.84 5.47 -16.61
CA ARG A 291 -16.98 6.94 -16.57
C ARG A 291 -16.69 7.55 -17.94
N ILE A 292 -15.61 7.12 -18.59
CA ILE A 292 -15.22 7.55 -19.94
C ILE A 292 -16.31 7.16 -20.95
N ALA A 293 -16.73 5.89 -20.97
CA ALA A 293 -17.77 5.41 -21.89
C ALA A 293 -19.11 6.15 -21.71
N LYS A 294 -19.50 6.45 -20.46
CA LYS A 294 -20.71 7.23 -20.18
C LYS A 294 -20.58 8.67 -20.68
N TYR A 295 -19.41 9.29 -20.51
CA TYR A 295 -19.15 10.64 -20.96
C TYR A 295 -19.16 10.74 -22.50
N GLU A 296 -18.53 9.79 -23.19
CA GLU A 296 -18.55 9.70 -24.66
C GLU A 296 -19.98 9.50 -25.18
N LEU A 297 -20.74 8.58 -24.58
CA LEU A 297 -22.14 8.37 -24.93
C LEU A 297 -22.99 9.62 -24.70
N GLN A 298 -22.74 10.36 -23.62
CA GLN A 298 -23.45 11.61 -23.34
C GLN A 298 -23.13 12.68 -24.40
N LYS A 299 -21.86 12.80 -24.81
CA LYS A 299 -21.46 13.71 -25.90
C LYS A 299 -22.14 13.37 -27.21
N LEU A 300 -22.21 12.08 -27.56
CA LEU A 300 -22.90 11.63 -28.77
C LEU A 300 -24.39 11.96 -28.70
N LYS A 301 -25.03 11.72 -27.55
CA LYS A 301 -26.44 12.06 -27.34
C LYS A 301 -26.70 13.56 -27.42
N GLU A 302 -25.85 14.37 -26.81
CA GLU A 302 -25.95 15.84 -26.85
C GLU A 302 -25.74 16.37 -28.26
N HIS A 303 -24.74 15.84 -28.98
CA HIS A 303 -24.52 16.16 -30.38
C HIS A 303 -25.74 15.82 -31.24
N GLU A 304 -26.29 14.60 -31.10
CA GLU A 304 -27.47 14.16 -31.85
C GLU A 304 -28.72 14.96 -31.49
N LEU A 305 -28.89 15.32 -30.20
CA LEU A 305 -30.00 16.14 -29.72
C LEU A 305 -29.92 17.57 -30.27
N ASN A 306 -28.73 18.18 -30.27
CA ASN A 306 -28.52 19.50 -30.85
C ASN A 306 -28.80 19.48 -32.35
N LYS A 307 -28.28 18.49 -33.07
CA LYS A 307 -28.53 18.30 -34.50
C LYS A 307 -30.02 18.11 -34.81
N THR A 308 -30.73 17.36 -33.98
CA THR A 308 -32.18 17.14 -34.11
C THR A 308 -32.96 18.42 -33.83
N SER A 309 -32.60 19.16 -32.77
CA SER A 309 -33.23 20.44 -32.43
C SER A 309 -33.04 21.48 -33.53
N GLU A 310 -31.85 21.55 -34.13
CA GLU A 310 -31.57 22.44 -35.26
C GLU A 310 -32.43 22.08 -36.49
N LEU A 311 -32.64 20.79 -36.74
CA LEU A 311 -33.52 20.32 -37.82
C LEU A 311 -34.98 20.70 -37.56
N GLU A 312 -35.47 20.49 -36.34
CA GLU A 312 -36.84 20.85 -35.94
C GLU A 312 -37.09 22.36 -36.07
N GLU A 313 -36.15 23.19 -35.63
CA GLU A 313 -36.23 24.64 -35.77
C GLU A 313 -36.37 25.03 -37.25
N LYS A 314 -35.50 24.51 -38.11
CA LYS A 314 -35.56 24.76 -39.56
C LYS A 314 -36.87 24.29 -40.16
N ALA A 315 -37.35 23.10 -39.79
CA ALA A 315 -38.62 22.59 -40.30
C ALA A 315 -39.80 23.47 -39.89
N GLN A 316 -39.81 23.95 -38.65
CA GLN A 316 -40.84 24.85 -38.15
C GLN A 316 -40.77 26.22 -38.81
N ASP A 317 -39.58 26.73 -39.07
CA ASP A 317 -39.36 27.99 -39.79
C ASP A 317 -39.81 27.91 -41.25
N HIS A 318 -39.47 26.82 -41.95
CA HIS A 318 -39.96 26.55 -43.30
C HIS A 318 -41.49 26.47 -43.35
N LYS A 319 -42.10 25.75 -42.39
CA LYS A 319 -43.57 25.68 -42.27
C LYS A 319 -44.19 27.05 -42.06
N SER A 320 -43.59 27.86 -41.18
CA SER A 320 -44.06 29.22 -40.90
C SER A 320 -43.94 30.13 -42.12
N ALA A 321 -42.84 30.05 -42.87
CA ALA A 321 -42.67 30.77 -44.13
C ALA A 321 -43.73 30.36 -45.16
N LYS A 322 -44.05 29.07 -45.26
CA LYS A 322 -45.13 28.58 -46.13
C LYS A 322 -46.49 29.16 -45.75
N ILE A 323 -46.83 29.15 -44.46
CA ILE A 323 -48.08 29.75 -43.95
C ILE A 323 -48.15 31.25 -44.26
N ILE A 324 -47.04 31.98 -44.10
CA ILE A 324 -46.98 33.41 -44.44
C ILE A 324 -47.24 33.61 -45.94
N ARG A 325 -46.61 32.81 -46.81
CA ARG A 325 -46.81 32.89 -48.26
C ARG A 325 -48.25 32.57 -48.66
N GLU A 326 -48.85 31.54 -48.09
CA GLU A 326 -50.26 31.18 -48.29
C GLU A 326 -51.19 32.33 -47.87
N PHE A 327 -50.95 32.95 -46.71
CA PHE A 327 -51.73 34.09 -46.23
C PHE A 327 -51.59 35.32 -47.16
N ILE A 328 -50.39 35.60 -47.66
CA ILE A 328 -50.15 36.67 -48.65
C ILE A 328 -50.97 36.43 -49.91
N GLU A 329 -51.01 35.20 -50.42
CA GLU A 329 -51.82 34.86 -51.60
C GLU A 329 -53.32 35.07 -51.34
N GLU A 330 -53.80 34.67 -50.16
CA GLU A 330 -55.19 34.87 -49.76
C GLU A 330 -55.54 36.35 -49.62
N MET A 331 -54.65 37.19 -49.07
CA MET A 331 -54.82 38.64 -49.03
C MET A 331 -54.90 39.25 -50.43
N ILE A 332 -54.06 38.79 -51.37
CA ILE A 332 -54.10 39.23 -52.77
C ILE A 332 -55.43 38.85 -53.43
N ARG A 333 -55.89 37.61 -53.23
CA ARG A 333 -57.16 37.09 -53.80
C ARG A 333 -58.38 37.80 -53.23
N SER A 334 -58.36 38.15 -51.95
CA SER A 334 -59.50 38.78 -51.25
C SER A 334 -59.71 40.25 -51.64
N ASN A 335 -58.78 40.87 -52.37
CA ASN A 335 -58.87 42.23 -52.93
C ASN A 335 -59.40 43.27 -51.91
N LEU A 336 -58.77 43.31 -50.74
CA LEU A 336 -59.26 43.99 -49.53
C LEU A 336 -59.24 45.53 -49.57
N ALA A 337 -58.72 46.16 -50.62
CA ALA A 337 -58.53 47.61 -50.69
C ALA A 337 -59.61 48.28 -51.56
N ALA A 338 -60.28 49.30 -51.01
CA ALA A 338 -61.38 50.01 -51.67
C ALA A 338 -60.90 51.24 -52.47
N ASN A 339 -59.79 51.87 -52.07
CA ASN A 339 -59.22 53.06 -52.70
C ASN A 339 -57.73 52.88 -53.07
N ASN A 340 -57.15 53.87 -53.76
CA ASN A 340 -55.79 53.76 -54.31
C ASN A 340 -54.69 53.83 -53.23
N GLU A 341 -54.91 54.58 -52.14
CA GLU A 341 -53.96 54.69 -51.01
C GLU A 341 -53.89 53.38 -50.20
N GLU A 342 -55.03 52.73 -49.97
CA GLU A 342 -55.11 51.40 -49.34
C GLU A 342 -54.42 50.33 -50.20
N LYS A 343 -54.57 50.40 -51.53
CA LYS A 343 -53.88 49.48 -52.44
C LYS A 343 -52.37 49.62 -52.33
N GLN A 344 -51.85 50.85 -52.26
CA GLN A 344 -50.42 51.10 -52.16
C GLN A 344 -49.85 50.66 -50.80
N SER A 345 -50.60 50.89 -49.72
CA SER A 345 -50.24 50.44 -48.37
C SER A 345 -50.25 48.91 -48.25
N LEU A 346 -51.27 48.25 -48.84
CA LEU A 346 -51.37 46.80 -48.89
C LEU A 346 -50.23 46.18 -49.72
N GLN A 347 -49.86 46.79 -50.86
CA GLN A 347 -48.72 46.36 -51.66
C GLN A 347 -47.40 46.49 -50.90
N ALA A 348 -47.19 47.56 -50.14
CA ALA A 348 -45.99 47.73 -49.31
C ALA A 348 -45.92 46.67 -48.21
N TYR A 349 -47.05 46.36 -47.56
CA TYR A 349 -47.13 45.30 -46.56
C TYR A 349 -46.86 43.91 -47.15
N ILE A 350 -47.43 43.62 -48.33
CA ILE A 350 -47.18 42.36 -49.05
C ILE A 350 -45.70 42.20 -49.40
N ALA A 351 -45.05 43.26 -49.89
CA ALA A 351 -43.62 43.23 -50.23
C ALA A 351 -42.77 42.93 -48.99
N TRP A 352 -43.04 43.63 -47.87
CA TRP A 352 -42.39 43.36 -46.59
C TRP A 352 -42.64 41.93 -46.09
N ALA A 353 -43.88 41.44 -46.15
CA ALA A 353 -44.23 40.11 -45.67
C ALA A 353 -43.57 39.00 -46.51
N LYS A 354 -43.36 39.24 -47.82
CA LYS A 354 -42.57 38.35 -48.69
C LYS A 354 -41.10 38.33 -48.28
N GLU A 355 -40.46 39.49 -48.10
CA GLU A 355 -39.08 39.57 -47.61
C GLU A 355 -38.93 38.86 -46.25
N LYS A 356 -39.91 38.98 -45.35
CA LYS A 356 -39.93 38.27 -44.07
C LYS A 356 -40.10 36.75 -44.20
N ALA A 357 -40.92 36.28 -45.14
CA ALA A 357 -41.06 34.85 -45.41
C ALA A 357 -39.74 34.26 -45.94
N ASP A 358 -39.04 34.99 -46.81
CA ASP A 358 -37.77 34.54 -47.39
C ASP A 358 -36.61 34.58 -46.38
N TRP A 359 -36.62 35.54 -45.45
CA TRP A 359 -35.70 35.57 -44.31
C TRP A 359 -35.92 34.40 -43.33
N LEU A 360 -37.17 34.03 -43.09
CA LEU A 360 -37.54 32.94 -42.19
C LEU A 360 -37.30 31.56 -42.83
N ASP A 361 -37.47 31.42 -44.14
CA ASP A 361 -37.35 30.13 -44.81
C ASP A 361 -35.88 29.66 -44.86
N PRO A 362 -35.51 28.54 -44.22
CA PRO A 362 -34.15 28.01 -44.27
C PRO A 362 -33.70 27.61 -45.68
N LEU A 363 -34.60 27.35 -46.63
CA LEU A 363 -34.23 26.99 -48.01
C LEU A 363 -33.89 28.22 -48.85
N THR A 364 -34.47 29.38 -48.53
CA THR A 364 -34.21 30.65 -49.24
C THR A 364 -33.09 31.43 -48.57
N ALA A 365 -33.03 31.38 -47.22
CA ALA A 365 -32.00 32.02 -46.40
C ALA A 365 -31.81 33.51 -46.73
N GLY A 366 -32.91 34.24 -46.93
CA GLY A 366 -32.87 35.66 -47.26
C GLY A 366 -32.24 36.51 -46.15
N GLU A 367 -31.60 37.61 -46.54
CA GLU A 367 -31.08 38.60 -45.60
C GLU A 367 -32.18 39.60 -45.24
N ASP A 368 -32.44 39.78 -43.95
CA ASP A 368 -33.28 40.87 -43.48
C ASP A 368 -32.42 42.10 -43.19
N ARG A 369 -32.87 43.27 -43.64
CA ARG A 369 -32.11 44.53 -43.48
C ARG A 369 -31.84 44.90 -42.02
N ILE A 370 -32.65 44.42 -41.09
CA ILE A 370 -32.55 44.73 -39.65
C ILE A 370 -31.98 43.54 -38.88
N PHE A 371 -32.48 42.32 -39.13
CA PHE A 371 -32.09 41.13 -38.37
C PHE A 371 -30.92 40.33 -38.98
N GLY A 372 -30.44 40.69 -40.17
CA GLY A 372 -29.40 39.95 -40.88
C GLY A 372 -29.88 38.57 -41.35
N TYR A 373 -29.00 37.57 -41.35
CA TYR A 373 -29.33 36.19 -41.75
C TYR A 373 -29.82 35.35 -40.57
N LYS A 374 -30.98 34.70 -40.71
CA LYS A 374 -31.45 33.70 -39.74
C LYS A 374 -30.83 32.32 -39.97
N HIS A 375 -30.71 31.90 -41.24
CA HIS A 375 -30.20 30.59 -41.62
C HIS A 375 -29.06 30.72 -42.64
N ALA A 376 -27.93 31.28 -42.23
CA ALA A 376 -26.78 31.49 -43.13
C ALA A 376 -26.13 30.16 -43.56
N ASP A 377 -26.06 29.94 -44.87
CA ASP A 377 -25.20 28.94 -45.56
C ASP A 377 -25.19 27.51 -44.99
N TRP A 378 -26.25 27.10 -44.29
CA TRP A 378 -26.30 25.77 -43.67
C TRP A 378 -26.40 24.65 -44.71
N LEU A 379 -27.03 24.91 -45.86
CA LEU A 379 -27.04 23.99 -47.01
C LEU A 379 -25.63 23.77 -47.57
N ASN A 380 -24.82 24.82 -47.67
CA ASN A 380 -23.42 24.71 -48.11
C ASN A 380 -22.60 23.84 -47.16
N LYS A 381 -22.89 23.87 -45.85
CA LYS A 381 -22.25 23.00 -44.86
C LYS A 381 -22.63 21.53 -45.02
N ILE A 382 -23.86 21.23 -45.46
CA ILE A 382 -24.28 19.85 -45.79
C ILE A 382 -23.49 19.35 -46.98
N PHE A 383 -23.43 20.12 -48.07
CA PHE A 383 -22.71 19.73 -49.29
C PHE A 383 -21.19 19.69 -49.11
N ALA A 384 -20.62 20.50 -48.22
CA ALA A 384 -19.18 20.46 -47.92
C ALA A 384 -18.78 19.21 -47.11
N SER A 385 -19.67 18.67 -46.27
CA SER A 385 -19.36 17.51 -45.40
C SER A 385 -19.21 16.18 -46.15
N GLU A 386 -19.72 16.07 -47.39
CA GLU A 386 -19.60 14.86 -48.21
C GLU A 386 -18.24 14.75 -48.94
N ASN A 387 -17.45 15.82 -49.01
CA ASN A 387 -16.16 15.82 -49.74
C ASN A 387 -14.91 15.51 -48.88
N ASP A 388 -15.05 15.44 -47.55
CA ASP A 388 -13.95 15.13 -46.61
C ASP A 388 -14.15 13.78 -45.89
N SER A 389 -15.01 12.89 -46.43
CA SER A 389 -15.26 11.54 -45.89
C SER A 389 -14.52 10.44 -46.65
#